data_AF-A0A927LDS3-F1
#
_entry.id   AF-A0A927LDS3-F1
#
_cell.length_a   1.000
_cell.length_b   1.000
_cell.length_c   1.000
_cell.angle_alpha   90.00
_cell.angle_beta   90.00
_cell.angle_gamma   90.00
#
_symmetry.space_group_name_H-M   'P 1'
#
loop_
_entity.id
_entity.type
_entity.pdbx_description
1 polymer ?
#
loop_
_entity_poly.entity_id
_entity_poly.type
_entity_poly.pdbx_seq_one_letter_code
_entity_poly.pdbx_strand_id
1 'polypeptide(L)'
;MYRVKVTMGAVAATALLGALTMPAAATTSGETAVQANSAYKILKHLDYSGPGKASLRVGYYNSADDKGFGWNKVKRKHNITKYGAVEYVAKSPNRDHIGGQSYRMTAYAGKYKCRNGVCNLVKQYEVHLTVNQKKLRDDQDKGVITMFCLTVVKCPKWVSTTLAKQNTKSLTAAEEPVIAEEDVPEVTDAPADETVDADENADQNTPIEANPSPEWGDTGDTSETYASSYEPLTKSAPLAALQATTAAGEQLVASYKPLPAVRPESAEGTRYRYVASYTKLK
;
A
#
# COMPACT_ATOMS: atom_id res chain seq x y z
N MET A 1 -20.15 -32.67 33.40
CA MET A 1 -20.81 -33.07 32.12
C MET A 1 -22.12 -32.32 32.01
N TYR A 2 -22.17 -31.21 31.28
CA TYR A 2 -23.39 -30.44 31.05
C TYR A 2 -23.84 -30.62 29.59
N ARG A 3 -24.97 -31.29 29.40
CA ARG A 3 -25.63 -31.49 28.10
C ARG A 3 -26.66 -30.39 27.90
N VAL A 4 -26.41 -29.47 26.98
CA VAL A 4 -27.39 -28.46 26.56
C VAL A 4 -28.12 -28.99 25.33
N LYS A 5 -29.42 -29.25 25.46
CA LYS A 5 -30.33 -29.56 24.36
C LYS A 5 -30.83 -28.23 23.78
N VAL A 6 -30.63 -28.00 22.49
CA VAL A 6 -31.25 -26.88 21.76
C VAL A 6 -32.33 -27.45 20.84
N THR A 7 -33.56 -27.01 21.09
CA THR A 7 -34.78 -27.35 20.35
C THR A 7 -34.88 -26.52 19.06
N MET A 8 -35.12 -27.19 17.94
CA MET A 8 -35.55 -26.57 16.68
C MET A 8 -37.00 -26.13 16.79
N GLY A 9 -37.27 -24.83 16.60
CA GLY A 9 -38.60 -24.28 16.37
C GLY A 9 -38.75 -23.93 14.90
N ALA A 10 -39.56 -24.71 14.18
CA ALA A 10 -40.02 -24.35 12.83
C ALA A 10 -41.24 -23.43 12.96
N VAL A 11 -41.19 -22.27 12.31
CA VAL A 11 -42.37 -21.41 12.11
C VAL A 11 -42.62 -21.33 10.61
N ALA A 12 -43.69 -21.99 10.18
CA ALA A 12 -44.34 -21.77 8.90
C ALA A 12 -45.38 -20.66 9.07
N ALA A 13 -45.38 -19.65 8.21
CA ALA A 13 -46.47 -18.68 8.12
C ALA A 13 -46.73 -18.29 6.65
N THR A 14 -47.78 -18.93 6.17
CA THR A 14 -48.80 -18.61 5.16
C THR A 14 -48.73 -17.29 4.37
N ALA A 15 -49.00 -17.45 3.07
CA ALA A 15 -49.20 -16.42 2.05
C ALA A 15 -50.48 -15.59 2.22
N LEU A 16 -50.48 -14.38 1.66
CA LEU A 16 -51.69 -13.67 1.20
C LEU A 16 -51.36 -12.92 -0.10
N LEU A 17 -51.88 -13.44 -1.21
CA LEU A 17 -51.92 -12.79 -2.52
C LEU A 17 -52.98 -11.69 -2.49
N GLY A 18 -52.57 -10.43 -2.58
CA GLY A 18 -53.42 -9.29 -2.86
C GLY A 18 -53.03 -8.68 -4.21
N ALA A 19 -53.83 -8.93 -5.24
CA ALA A 19 -53.70 -8.24 -6.52
C ALA A 19 -54.37 -6.86 -6.41
N LEU A 20 -53.55 -5.80 -6.37
CA LEU A 20 -54.00 -4.42 -6.56
C LEU A 20 -53.54 -3.96 -7.95
N THR A 21 -54.50 -3.83 -8.86
CA THR A 21 -54.34 -3.12 -10.12
C THR A 21 -54.29 -1.62 -9.85
N MET A 22 -53.10 -1.03 -9.95
CA MET A 22 -52.95 0.43 -9.92
C MET A 22 -52.84 1.02 -11.33
N PRO A 23 -53.42 2.21 -11.57
CA PRO A 23 -53.36 2.88 -12.86
C PRO A 23 -51.91 3.28 -13.18
N ALA A 24 -51.50 2.98 -14.42
CA ALA A 24 -50.20 3.38 -14.95
C ALA A 24 -50.16 4.91 -15.12
N ALA A 25 -49.62 5.59 -14.10
CA ALA A 25 -49.14 6.95 -14.26
C ALA A 25 -47.86 6.88 -15.11
N ALA A 26 -47.97 7.31 -16.36
CA ALA A 26 -46.83 7.59 -17.22
C ALA A 26 -46.00 8.71 -16.58
N THR A 27 -45.10 8.30 -15.68
CA THR A 27 -44.09 9.19 -15.12
C THR A 27 -43.08 9.37 -16.24
N THR A 28 -43.12 10.52 -16.88
CA THR A 28 -42.05 11.01 -17.73
C THR A 28 -40.83 11.16 -16.82
N SER A 29 -40.08 10.08 -16.65
CA SER A 29 -38.76 10.11 -16.09
C SER A 29 -37.89 10.80 -17.12
N GLY A 30 -37.96 12.14 -17.14
CA GLY A 30 -36.85 12.97 -17.53
C GLY A 30 -35.70 12.56 -16.62
N GLU A 31 -34.95 11.58 -17.08
CA GLU A 31 -33.68 11.16 -16.51
C GLU A 31 -32.72 12.33 -16.76
N THR A 32 -32.89 13.40 -15.97
CA THR A 32 -31.74 14.18 -15.53
C THR A 32 -30.82 13.16 -14.89
N ALA A 33 -29.87 12.67 -15.67
CA ALA A 33 -28.71 11.96 -15.16
C ALA A 33 -28.12 12.86 -14.09
N VAL A 34 -28.48 12.60 -12.84
CA VAL A 34 -27.89 13.24 -11.68
C VAL A 34 -26.44 12.83 -11.76
N GLN A 35 -25.62 13.72 -12.31
CA GLN A 35 -24.18 13.55 -12.40
C GLN A 35 -23.72 13.20 -11.00
N ALA A 36 -23.39 11.92 -10.80
CA ALA A 36 -23.11 11.37 -9.49
C ALA A 36 -22.00 12.22 -8.88
N ASN A 37 -22.38 12.97 -7.85
CA ASN A 37 -21.55 13.93 -7.15
C ASN A 37 -20.16 13.30 -6.92
N SER A 38 -19.10 14.00 -7.32
CA SER A 38 -17.72 13.50 -7.50
C SER A 38 -17.01 13.16 -6.19
N ALA A 39 -17.70 12.51 -5.25
CA ALA A 39 -17.29 12.30 -3.87
C ALA A 39 -16.00 11.48 -3.73
N TYR A 40 -15.59 10.76 -4.78
CA TYR A 40 -14.40 9.90 -4.73
C TYR A 40 -13.56 9.99 -6.00
N LYS A 41 -12.78 11.07 -6.16
CA LYS A 41 -11.71 11.15 -7.16
C LYS A 41 -10.73 9.99 -6.95
N ILE A 42 -10.59 9.13 -7.97
CA ILE A 42 -9.55 8.11 -8.03
C ILE A 42 -8.23 8.83 -8.30
N LEU A 43 -7.24 8.61 -7.45
CA LEU A 43 -5.90 9.18 -7.59
C LEU A 43 -5.01 8.27 -8.43
N LYS A 44 -5.09 6.96 -8.19
CA LYS A 44 -4.27 5.96 -8.86
C LYS A 44 -4.91 4.58 -8.78
N HIS A 45 -4.75 3.76 -9.80
CA HIS A 45 -4.95 2.31 -9.71
C HIS A 45 -3.60 1.67 -9.37
N LEU A 46 -3.55 0.94 -8.25
CA LEU A 46 -2.35 0.34 -7.72
C LEU A 46 -2.21 -1.09 -8.23
N ASP A 47 -0.98 -1.47 -8.56
CA ASP A 47 -0.58 -2.88 -8.59
C ASP A 47 -0.77 -3.45 -7.18
N TYR A 48 -1.49 -4.56 -7.12
CA TYR A 48 -1.98 -5.14 -5.88
C TYR A 48 -1.79 -6.65 -5.95
N SER A 49 -1.40 -7.27 -4.84
CA SER A 49 -1.13 -8.71 -4.78
C SER A 49 -2.37 -9.61 -4.88
N GLY A 50 -3.58 -9.04 -4.82
CA GLY A 50 -4.81 -9.76 -5.10
C GLY A 50 -5.22 -9.69 -6.58
N PRO A 51 -6.38 -10.26 -6.93
CA PRO A 51 -6.88 -10.18 -8.30
C PRO A 51 -7.20 -8.73 -8.69
N GLY A 52 -6.76 -8.34 -9.88
CA GLY A 52 -7.03 -7.03 -10.47
C GLY A 52 -6.12 -5.91 -9.96
N LYS A 53 -6.66 -4.69 -9.93
CA LYS A 53 -6.00 -3.50 -9.35
C LYS A 53 -6.76 -3.06 -8.10
N ALA A 54 -6.11 -2.30 -7.23
CA ALA A 54 -6.75 -1.64 -6.11
C ALA A 54 -6.79 -0.13 -6.34
N SER A 55 -7.96 0.50 -6.20
CA SER A 55 -8.07 1.95 -6.42
C SER A 55 -7.66 2.72 -5.17
N LEU A 56 -6.69 3.63 -5.29
CA LEU A 56 -6.42 4.64 -4.27
C LEU A 56 -7.24 5.88 -4.59
N ARG A 57 -8.20 6.20 -3.72
CA ARG A 57 -9.08 7.36 -3.84
C ARG A 57 -8.65 8.46 -2.88
N VAL A 58 -8.94 9.73 -3.19
CA VAL A 58 -8.78 10.84 -2.24
C VAL A 58 -9.50 10.52 -0.93
N GLY A 59 -10.72 9.98 -1.04
CA GLY A 59 -11.58 9.63 0.09
C GLY A 59 -11.93 10.84 0.96
N TYR A 60 -12.50 10.59 2.12
CA TYR A 60 -12.72 11.60 3.15
C TYR A 60 -12.24 11.08 4.49
N TYR A 61 -11.92 11.99 5.41
CA TYR A 61 -11.62 11.64 6.79
C TYR A 61 -12.10 12.74 7.73
N ASN A 62 -13.00 12.37 8.64
CA ASN A 62 -13.42 13.19 9.77
C ASN A 62 -12.67 12.70 11.02
N SER A 63 -11.81 13.55 11.57
CA SER A 63 -11.03 13.22 12.77
C SER A 63 -11.86 13.20 14.06
N ALA A 64 -12.99 13.91 14.12
CA ALA A 64 -13.84 13.94 15.31
C ALA A 64 -14.52 12.59 15.55
N ASP A 65 -14.99 11.93 14.48
CA ASP A 65 -15.70 10.65 14.56
C ASP A 65 -14.81 9.43 14.24
N ASP A 66 -13.54 9.66 13.90
CA ASP A 66 -12.62 8.66 13.32
C ASP A 66 -13.18 7.91 12.09
N LYS A 67 -14.05 8.60 11.33
CA LYS A 67 -14.74 8.04 10.16
C LYS A 67 -14.06 8.47 8.86
N GLY A 68 -14.06 7.57 7.89
CA GLY A 68 -13.51 7.83 6.56
C GLY A 68 -12.62 6.71 6.04
N PHE A 69 -12.11 6.91 4.82
CA PHE A 69 -11.26 5.98 4.10
C PHE A 69 -10.40 6.68 3.06
N GLY A 70 -9.49 5.94 2.43
CA GLY A 70 -8.67 6.42 1.32
C GLY A 70 -7.49 7.29 1.74
N TRP A 71 -6.96 8.04 0.78
CA TRP A 71 -5.73 8.81 0.92
C TRP A 71 -5.78 9.84 2.04
N ASN A 72 -6.91 10.53 2.22
CA ASN A 72 -7.07 11.51 3.27
C ASN A 72 -6.95 10.90 4.67
N LYS A 73 -7.45 9.68 4.89
CA LYS A 73 -7.28 8.96 6.16
C LYS A 73 -5.83 8.54 6.35
N VAL A 74 -5.22 7.93 5.33
CA VAL A 74 -3.80 7.52 5.33
C VAL A 74 -2.87 8.69 5.67
N LYS A 75 -3.06 9.84 5.02
CA LYS A 75 -2.24 11.04 5.22
C LYS A 75 -2.51 11.71 6.56
N ARG A 76 -3.77 12.03 6.87
CA ARG A 76 -4.10 12.88 8.04
C ARG A 76 -4.10 12.12 9.36
N LYS A 77 -4.64 10.89 9.38
CA LYS A 77 -4.70 10.08 10.60
C LYS A 77 -3.36 9.41 10.87
N HIS A 78 -2.77 8.79 9.85
CA HIS A 78 -1.64 7.87 10.03
C HIS A 78 -0.29 8.45 9.64
N ASN A 79 -0.23 9.68 9.12
CA ASN A 79 1.00 10.38 8.75
C ASN A 79 1.85 9.64 7.69
N ILE A 80 1.18 8.94 6.77
CA ILE A 80 1.82 8.32 5.61
C ILE A 80 1.57 9.24 4.41
N THR A 81 2.60 9.97 3.99
CA THR A 81 2.45 11.13 3.10
C THR A 81 2.95 10.90 1.68
N LYS A 82 3.45 9.70 1.35
CA LYS A 82 3.98 9.34 0.02
C LYS A 82 3.14 8.25 -0.63
N TYR A 83 2.68 8.48 -1.87
CA TYR A 83 1.92 7.48 -2.64
C TYR A 83 2.70 6.18 -2.86
N GLY A 84 4.00 6.29 -3.15
CA GLY A 84 4.88 5.13 -3.34
C GLY A 84 4.95 4.20 -2.13
N ALA A 85 4.69 4.71 -0.91
CA ALA A 85 4.60 3.85 0.27
C ALA A 85 3.34 2.96 0.23
N VAL A 86 2.20 3.52 -0.17
CA VAL A 86 0.95 2.76 -0.33
C VAL A 86 1.11 1.72 -1.43
N GLU A 87 1.73 2.11 -2.55
CA GLU A 87 2.00 1.21 -3.67
C GLU A 87 2.92 0.06 -3.29
N TYR A 88 4.02 0.34 -2.56
CA TYR A 88 4.91 -0.70 -2.05
C TYR A 88 4.15 -1.72 -1.21
N VAL A 89 3.38 -1.28 -0.20
CA VAL A 89 2.67 -2.22 0.68
C VAL A 89 1.53 -2.94 -0.07
N ALA A 90 0.93 -2.32 -1.09
CA ALA A 90 -0.09 -2.96 -1.92
C ALA A 90 0.45 -4.15 -2.71
N LYS A 91 1.72 -4.11 -3.11
CA LYS A 91 2.45 -5.19 -3.80
C LYS A 91 2.92 -6.31 -2.85
N SER A 92 2.72 -6.16 -1.54
CA SER A 92 3.18 -7.17 -0.57
C SER A 92 2.56 -8.55 -0.83
N PRO A 93 3.37 -9.63 -0.86
CA PRO A 93 2.87 -11.00 -0.96
C PRO A 93 2.13 -11.45 0.32
N ASN A 94 2.35 -10.76 1.44
CA ASN A 94 1.74 -11.08 2.74
C ASN A 94 0.32 -10.51 2.79
N ARG A 95 -0.64 -11.27 2.26
CA ARG A 95 -2.04 -10.89 2.13
C ARG A 95 -2.95 -11.75 3.03
N ASP A 96 -3.51 -11.12 4.06
CA ASP A 96 -4.48 -11.73 4.97
C ASP A 96 -5.92 -11.38 4.58
N HIS A 97 -6.83 -12.34 4.63
CA HIS A 97 -8.26 -12.04 4.62
C HIS A 97 -8.72 -11.61 6.01
N ILE A 98 -9.35 -10.44 6.13
CA ILE A 98 -9.78 -9.86 7.42
C ILE A 98 -11.31 -9.74 7.55
N GLY A 99 -12.05 -10.40 6.66
CA GLY A 99 -13.52 -10.45 6.68
C GLY A 99 -14.19 -9.76 5.48
N GLY A 100 -15.31 -10.35 5.04
CA GLY A 100 -16.05 -9.88 3.86
C GLY A 100 -15.16 -9.86 2.61
N GLN A 101 -15.09 -8.72 1.92
CA GLN A 101 -14.20 -8.48 0.78
C GLN A 101 -12.97 -7.64 1.16
N SER A 102 -12.58 -7.66 2.44
CA SER A 102 -11.45 -6.89 2.95
C SER A 102 -10.22 -7.76 3.12
N TYR A 103 -9.08 -7.23 2.68
CA TYR A 103 -7.77 -7.86 2.78
C TYR A 103 -6.79 -6.89 3.42
N ARG A 104 -5.82 -7.44 4.14
CA ARG A 104 -4.74 -6.71 4.77
C ARG A 104 -3.43 -7.17 4.16
N MET A 105 -2.58 -6.20 3.84
CA MET A 105 -1.24 -6.42 3.35
C MET A 105 -0.24 -5.88 4.36
N THR A 106 0.85 -6.61 4.56
CA THR A 106 1.84 -6.30 5.59
C THR A 106 3.21 -6.02 4.99
N ALA A 107 3.86 -4.97 5.48
CA ALA A 107 5.26 -4.68 5.21
C ALA A 107 5.95 -4.14 6.46
N TYR A 108 7.26 -4.04 6.43
CA TYR A 108 8.08 -3.57 7.53
C TYR A 108 8.96 -2.41 7.10
N ALA A 109 9.09 -1.41 7.96
CA ALA A 109 10.04 -0.31 7.80
C ALA A 109 10.96 -0.27 9.02
N GLY A 110 12.27 -0.38 8.79
CA GLY A 110 13.30 -0.39 9.81
C GLY A 110 14.21 0.83 9.74
N LYS A 111 14.66 1.24 10.92
CA LYS A 111 15.70 2.24 11.16
C LYS A 111 16.89 1.53 11.79
N TYR A 112 18.05 1.68 11.15
CA TYR A 112 19.32 1.09 11.55
C TYR A 112 20.30 2.17 11.99
N LYS A 113 21.15 1.83 12.95
CA LYS A 113 22.37 2.57 13.27
C LYS A 113 23.56 1.72 12.87
N CYS A 114 24.43 2.28 12.05
CA CYS A 114 25.61 1.58 11.55
C CYS A 114 26.85 2.06 12.29
N ARG A 115 27.71 1.11 12.67
CA ARG A 115 29.04 1.37 13.26
C ARG A 115 30.01 0.33 12.71
N ASN A 116 31.15 0.77 12.19
CA ASN A 116 32.20 -0.12 11.65
C ASN A 116 31.66 -1.15 10.63
N GLY A 117 30.81 -0.71 9.71
CA GLY A 117 30.22 -1.57 8.65
C GLY A 117 29.10 -2.51 9.11
N VAL A 118 28.79 -2.57 10.41
CA VAL A 118 27.69 -3.38 10.96
C VAL A 118 26.53 -2.48 11.32
N CYS A 119 25.34 -2.82 10.83
CA CYS A 119 24.12 -2.06 11.08
C CYS A 119 23.20 -2.81 12.03
N ASN A 120 22.84 -2.18 13.13
CA ASN A 120 21.94 -2.72 14.13
C ASN A 120 20.56 -2.09 13.99
N LEU A 121 19.52 -2.91 13.96
CA LEU A 121 18.13 -2.47 13.91
C LEU A 121 17.77 -1.79 15.23
N VAL A 122 17.58 -0.48 15.18
CA VAL A 122 17.21 0.32 16.36
C VAL A 122 15.71 0.37 16.53
N LYS A 123 14.97 0.44 15.42
CA LYS A 123 13.52 0.53 15.46
C LYS A 123 12.90 -0.08 14.22
N GLN A 124 11.78 -0.75 14.39
CA GLN A 124 10.98 -1.29 13.30
C GLN A 124 9.50 -0.95 13.52
N TYR A 125 8.81 -0.69 12.42
CA TYR A 125 7.36 -0.63 12.39
C TYR A 125 6.85 -1.65 11.38
N GLU A 126 5.92 -2.50 11.83
CA GLU A 126 5.03 -3.25 10.96
C GLU A 126 3.95 -2.30 10.45
N VAL A 127 3.69 -2.34 9.15
CA VAL A 127 2.78 -1.43 8.46
C VAL A 127 1.71 -2.25 7.75
N HIS A 128 0.46 -1.97 8.09
CA HIS A 128 -0.71 -2.63 7.54
C HIS A 128 -1.39 -1.73 6.54
N LEU A 129 -1.68 -2.25 5.35
CA LEU A 129 -2.54 -1.64 4.34
C LEU A 129 -3.82 -2.46 4.23
N THR A 130 -4.97 -1.84 4.43
CA THR A 130 -6.27 -2.50 4.23
C THR A 130 -6.89 -2.08 2.91
N VAL A 131 -7.22 -3.06 2.07
CA VAL A 131 -7.96 -2.88 0.82
C VAL A 131 -9.29 -3.60 0.91
N ASN A 132 -10.33 -3.01 0.33
CA ASN A 132 -11.65 -3.62 0.23
C ASN A 132 -12.07 -3.72 -1.24
N GLN A 133 -12.32 -4.95 -1.69
CA GLN A 133 -12.67 -5.26 -3.08
C GLN A 133 -14.18 -5.17 -3.35
N LYS A 134 -14.98 -4.74 -2.38
CA LYS A 134 -16.42 -4.52 -2.59
C LYS A 134 -16.62 -3.46 -3.66
N LYS A 135 -17.47 -3.80 -4.63
CA LYS A 135 -17.93 -2.87 -5.65
C LYS A 135 -18.82 -1.80 -5.03
N LEU A 136 -18.54 -0.55 -5.38
CA LEU A 136 -19.40 0.59 -5.09
C LEU A 136 -20.50 0.67 -6.14
N ARG A 137 -21.40 1.66 -6.01
CA ARG A 137 -22.55 1.85 -6.91
C ARG A 137 -22.13 2.20 -8.35
N ASP A 138 -20.88 2.66 -8.53
CA ASP A 138 -20.23 2.96 -9.80
C ASP A 138 -19.52 1.73 -10.42
N ASP A 139 -19.75 0.53 -9.88
CA ASP A 139 -19.08 -0.73 -10.25
C ASP A 139 -17.53 -0.72 -10.13
N GLN A 140 -16.98 0.27 -9.45
CA GLN A 140 -15.56 0.35 -9.14
C GLN A 140 -15.30 -0.26 -7.76
N ASP A 141 -14.08 -0.77 -7.53
CA ASP A 141 -13.71 -1.23 -6.19
C ASP A 141 -13.73 -0.07 -5.17
N LYS A 142 -14.04 -0.40 -3.92
CA LYS A 142 -13.92 0.56 -2.81
C LYS A 142 -12.45 0.93 -2.59
N GLY A 143 -11.55 -0.02 -2.78
CA GLY A 143 -10.11 0.20 -2.89
C GLY A 143 -9.42 0.33 -1.54
N VAL A 144 -8.40 1.18 -1.48
CA VAL A 144 -7.63 1.42 -0.25
C VAL A 144 -8.53 2.04 0.82
N ILE A 145 -8.70 1.33 1.94
CA ILE A 145 -9.44 1.80 3.10
C ILE A 145 -8.55 2.64 4.00
N THR A 146 -7.42 2.10 4.41
CA THR A 146 -6.47 2.77 5.31
C THR A 146 -5.11 2.09 5.26
N MET A 147 -4.08 2.78 5.73
CA MET A 147 -2.73 2.28 5.92
C MET A 147 -2.20 2.86 7.22
N PHE A 148 -1.58 2.06 8.07
CA PHE A 148 -1.13 2.49 9.39
C PHE A 148 0.04 1.66 9.90
N CYS A 149 0.80 2.25 10.83
CA CYS A 149 1.82 1.53 11.58
C CYS A 149 1.16 0.83 12.76
N LEU A 150 1.49 -0.44 12.98
CA LEU A 150 1.07 -1.15 14.17
C LEU A 150 1.65 -0.44 15.42
N THR A 151 0.92 -0.47 16.53
CA THR A 151 1.27 0.12 17.85
C THR A 151 1.25 1.64 17.97
N VAL A 152 1.21 2.41 16.87
CA VAL A 152 1.18 3.89 16.92
C VAL A 152 0.11 4.46 16.01
N VAL A 153 -0.57 5.51 16.47
CA VAL A 153 -1.64 6.15 15.68
C VAL A 153 -1.08 6.86 14.44
N LYS A 154 0.01 7.62 14.63
CA LYS A 154 0.75 8.31 13.56
C LYS A 154 2.11 7.65 13.36
N CYS A 155 2.38 7.23 12.13
CA CYS A 155 3.68 6.74 11.73
C CYS A 155 4.73 7.86 11.82
N PRO A 156 5.98 7.56 12.23
CA PRO A 156 7.08 8.48 12.04
C PRO A 156 7.30 8.82 10.56
N LYS A 157 7.67 10.07 10.26
CA LYS A 157 7.85 10.57 8.88
C LYS A 157 8.81 9.71 8.04
N TRP A 158 9.83 9.13 8.67
CA TRP A 158 10.79 8.28 7.98
C TRP A 158 10.16 7.01 7.42
N VAL A 159 9.13 6.43 8.07
CA VAL A 159 8.46 5.20 7.59
C VAL A 159 7.89 5.38 6.19
N SER A 160 7.17 6.49 5.96
CA SER A 160 6.59 6.79 4.64
C SER A 160 7.67 7.02 3.58
N THR A 161 8.84 7.53 3.96
CA THR A 161 9.93 7.81 3.03
C THR A 161 10.68 6.52 2.67
N THR A 162 10.97 5.68 3.66
CA THR A 162 11.64 4.39 3.47
C THR A 162 10.86 3.48 2.53
N LEU A 163 9.57 3.29 2.77
CA LEU A 163 8.72 2.44 1.93
C LEU A 163 8.60 2.98 0.51
N ALA A 164 8.47 4.30 0.34
CA ALA A 164 8.38 4.91 -0.99
C ALA A 164 9.68 4.77 -1.79
N LYS A 165 10.85 4.91 -1.12
CA LYS A 165 12.15 4.74 -1.76
C LYS A 165 12.33 3.32 -2.31
N GLN A 166 11.86 2.30 -1.60
CA GLN A 166 11.92 0.93 -2.11
C GLN A 166 11.03 0.71 -3.34
N ASN A 167 9.85 1.33 -3.40
CA ASN A 167 9.02 1.23 -4.61
C ASN A 167 9.76 1.75 -5.84
N THR A 168 10.41 2.93 -5.74
CA THR A 168 11.17 3.50 -6.86
C THR A 168 12.30 2.58 -7.32
N LYS A 169 13.04 1.98 -6.38
CA LYS A 169 14.13 1.04 -6.71
C LYS A 169 13.64 -0.24 -7.38
N SER A 170 12.51 -0.77 -6.93
CA SER A 170 11.92 -1.97 -7.54
C SER A 170 11.47 -1.73 -8.99
N LEU A 171 11.13 -0.49 -9.35
CA LEU A 171 10.77 -0.13 -10.73
C LEU A 171 12.01 -0.03 -11.62
N THR A 172 13.10 0.58 -11.12
CA THR A 172 14.35 0.71 -11.89
C THR A 172 15.08 -0.62 -12.09
N ALA A 173 14.94 -1.57 -11.16
CA ALA A 173 15.57 -2.88 -11.27
C ALA A 173 14.89 -3.82 -12.30
N ALA A 174 13.66 -3.51 -12.71
CA ALA A 174 12.92 -4.30 -13.71
C ALA A 174 13.21 -3.88 -15.15
N GLU A 175 13.91 -2.76 -15.35
CA GLU A 175 14.37 -2.28 -16.64
C GLU A 175 15.82 -2.72 -16.81
N GLU A 176 16.04 -4.03 -17.02
CA GLU A 176 17.35 -4.51 -17.47
C GLU A 176 17.70 -3.79 -18.77
N PRO A 177 18.94 -3.29 -18.93
CA PRO A 177 19.35 -2.66 -20.16
C PRO A 177 19.24 -3.71 -21.28
N VAL A 178 18.24 -3.54 -22.14
CA VAL A 178 18.23 -4.18 -23.45
C VAL A 178 19.52 -3.70 -24.11
N ILE A 179 20.48 -4.60 -24.26
CA ILE A 179 21.71 -4.36 -25.00
C ILE A 179 21.26 -4.02 -26.41
N ALA A 180 21.19 -2.73 -26.71
CA ALA A 180 21.10 -2.25 -28.06
C ALA A 180 22.45 -2.57 -28.70
N GLU A 181 22.49 -3.55 -29.59
CA GLU A 181 23.54 -3.60 -30.61
C GLU A 181 23.40 -2.30 -31.44
N GLU A 182 24.36 -1.40 -31.26
CA GLU A 182 24.55 -0.20 -32.07
C GLU A 182 24.85 -0.59 -33.52
N ASP A 183 24.07 -0.04 -34.45
CA ASP A 183 24.56 0.26 -35.79
C ASP A 183 24.45 1.79 -35.97
N VAL A 184 25.61 2.41 -36.19
CA VAL A 184 25.88 3.86 -36.20
C VAL A 184 25.54 4.41 -37.59
N PRO A 185 24.90 5.59 -37.68
CA PRO A 185 25.65 6.67 -38.33
C PRO A 185 25.60 8.01 -37.58
N GLU A 186 26.81 8.55 -37.46
CA GLU A 186 27.22 9.94 -37.40
C GLU A 186 26.38 10.87 -38.30
N VAL A 187 26.05 12.08 -37.82
CA VAL A 187 26.19 13.37 -38.53
C VAL A 187 25.73 14.54 -37.63
N THR A 188 26.33 15.68 -37.94
CA THR A 188 26.69 16.85 -37.16
C THR A 188 25.66 17.99 -37.05
N ASP A 189 26.05 18.92 -36.16
CA ASP A 189 25.90 20.40 -36.18
C ASP A 189 24.74 21.11 -35.45
N ALA A 190 25.20 22.05 -34.63
CA ALA A 190 24.48 23.03 -33.81
C ALA A 190 23.88 24.17 -34.65
N PRO A 191 22.98 24.98 -34.06
CA PRO A 191 23.46 26.29 -33.62
C PRO A 191 22.94 26.73 -32.24
N ALA A 192 23.61 27.79 -31.76
CA ALA A 192 23.43 28.46 -30.49
C ALA A 192 22.21 29.41 -30.46
N ASP A 193 22.01 29.96 -29.25
CA ASP A 193 21.43 31.28 -28.94
C ASP A 193 19.96 31.29 -28.49
N GLU A 194 19.70 31.58 -27.21
CA GLU A 194 19.31 32.94 -26.76
C GLU A 194 19.02 32.94 -25.24
N THR A 195 19.66 33.88 -24.55
CA THR A 195 19.51 34.25 -23.14
C THR A 195 18.31 35.17 -22.91
N VAL A 196 17.56 35.04 -21.80
CA VAL A 196 17.17 36.23 -21.00
C VAL A 196 16.74 35.87 -19.57
N ASP A 197 17.16 36.76 -18.68
CA ASP A 197 17.04 36.85 -17.22
C ASP A 197 15.61 37.09 -16.70
N ALA A 198 15.40 36.82 -15.39
CA ALA A 198 15.11 37.85 -14.38
C ALA A 198 14.56 37.23 -13.07
N ASP A 199 15.20 37.62 -11.95
CA ASP A 199 14.59 38.12 -10.69
C ASP A 199 13.48 37.32 -9.99
N GLU A 200 13.26 37.32 -8.69
CA GLU A 200 13.80 37.99 -7.51
C GLU A 200 12.83 37.51 -6.41
N ASN A 201 13.30 36.92 -5.31
CA ASN A 201 12.86 37.37 -3.99
C ASN A 201 13.54 36.62 -2.85
N ALA A 202 14.04 37.46 -1.96
CA ALA A 202 14.53 37.12 -0.66
C ALA A 202 13.38 36.68 0.27
N ASP A 203 13.69 35.80 1.22
CA ASP A 203 13.49 36.24 2.60
C ASP A 203 14.42 35.48 3.55
N GLN A 204 15.24 36.29 4.20
CA GLN A 204 16.14 35.94 5.26
C GLN A 204 15.35 35.94 6.57
N ASN A 205 15.49 34.89 7.38
CA ASN A 205 15.42 35.03 8.84
C ASN A 205 16.11 33.83 9.52
N THR A 206 17.34 34.07 9.97
CA THR A 206 18.05 33.33 11.02
C THR A 206 17.98 34.15 12.32
N PRO A 207 18.61 33.75 13.45
CA PRO A 207 18.57 32.49 14.18
C PRO A 207 18.21 32.73 15.68
N ILE A 208 17.98 31.66 16.46
CA ILE A 208 18.07 31.72 17.93
C ILE A 208 18.95 30.56 18.43
N GLU A 209 20.16 30.92 18.84
CA GLU A 209 21.04 30.28 19.84
C GLU A 209 20.32 30.12 21.19
N ALA A 210 20.58 29.20 22.11
CA ALA A 210 21.66 28.25 22.35
C ALA A 210 21.17 27.16 23.32
N ASN A 211 21.80 25.99 23.26
CA ASN A 211 22.34 25.29 24.44
C ASN A 211 23.14 24.05 23.98
N PRO A 212 24.48 24.12 23.88
CA PRO A 212 25.29 22.93 23.67
C PRO A 212 25.39 22.17 25.00
N SER A 213 24.64 21.08 25.08
CA SER A 213 24.89 19.99 26.03
C SER A 213 26.28 19.40 25.75
N PRO A 214 27.06 18.99 26.77
CA PRO A 214 28.45 18.57 26.62
C PRO A 214 28.61 17.45 25.58
N GLU A 215 29.32 17.77 24.49
CA GLU A 215 29.80 16.83 23.48
C GLU A 215 30.86 15.92 24.11
N TRP A 216 30.44 14.72 24.51
CA TRP A 216 31.36 13.60 24.59
C TRP A 216 31.63 13.14 23.15
N GLY A 217 32.84 13.43 22.67
CA GLY A 217 33.30 13.02 21.34
C GLY A 217 33.30 11.49 21.18
N ASP A 218 32.23 10.96 20.60
CA ASP A 218 32.21 9.67 19.92
C ASP A 218 32.18 9.98 18.41
N THR A 219 33.34 10.34 17.85
CA THR A 219 33.57 10.58 16.41
C THR A 219 33.50 9.29 15.58
N GLY A 220 32.97 8.21 16.15
CA GLY A 220 32.60 7.04 15.37
C GLY A 220 31.37 7.37 14.53
N ASP A 221 31.55 7.55 13.23
CA ASP A 221 30.50 7.75 12.21
C ASP A 221 29.27 6.86 12.47
N THR A 222 28.27 7.40 13.17
CA THR A 222 27.00 6.70 13.45
C THR A 222 26.00 7.07 12.38
N SER A 223 26.24 6.60 11.15
CA SER A 223 25.29 6.80 10.07
C SER A 223 23.98 6.06 10.36
N GLU A 224 22.86 6.78 10.21
CA GLU A 224 21.53 6.18 10.24
C GLU A 224 21.16 5.69 8.84
N THR A 225 20.69 4.45 8.74
CA THR A 225 20.20 3.87 7.48
C THR A 225 18.78 3.35 7.65
N TYR A 226 18.06 3.27 6.54
CA TYR A 226 16.66 2.86 6.53
C TYR A 226 16.45 1.76 5.51
N ALA A 227 15.69 0.73 5.89
CA ALA A 227 15.35 -0.37 5.01
C ALA A 227 13.87 -0.73 5.15
N SER A 228 13.31 -1.34 4.12
CA SER A 228 11.99 -1.95 4.17
C SER A 228 11.99 -3.32 3.52
N SER A 229 11.09 -4.18 3.99
CA SER A 229 10.91 -5.54 3.52
C SER A 229 9.44 -5.94 3.68
N TYR A 230 9.02 -7.00 2.99
CA TYR A 230 7.75 -7.65 3.29
C TYR A 230 7.84 -8.60 4.48
N GLU A 231 9.04 -9.04 4.84
CA GLU A 231 9.31 -9.85 6.03
C GLU A 231 9.89 -8.99 7.18
N PRO A 232 9.77 -9.44 8.45
CA PRO A 232 10.42 -8.78 9.57
C PRO A 232 11.92 -8.62 9.31
N LEU A 233 12.46 -7.44 9.62
CA LEU A 233 13.86 -7.17 9.39
C LEU A 233 14.73 -7.80 10.49
N THR A 234 15.92 -8.26 10.11
CA THR A 234 16.85 -8.87 11.05
C THR A 234 17.44 -7.85 12.01
N LYS A 235 17.74 -8.29 13.24
CA LYS A 235 18.30 -7.45 14.31
C LYS A 235 19.64 -6.81 13.92
N SER A 236 20.44 -7.51 13.14
CA SER A 236 21.69 -7.01 12.58
C SER A 236 21.79 -7.42 11.12
N ALA A 237 22.45 -6.58 10.34
CA ALA A 237 22.80 -6.85 8.96
C ALA A 237 24.11 -6.14 8.64
N PRO A 238 25.00 -6.74 7.81
CA PRO A 238 26.11 -5.98 7.27
C PRO A 238 25.56 -4.83 6.41
N LEU A 239 26.22 -3.68 6.41
CA LEU A 239 25.80 -2.51 5.63
C LEU A 239 25.60 -2.87 4.14
N ALA A 240 26.49 -3.71 3.61
CA ALA A 240 26.38 -4.25 2.27
C ALA A 240 25.07 -5.01 2.03
N ALA A 241 24.56 -5.79 2.98
CA ALA A 241 23.27 -6.47 2.83
C ALA A 241 22.08 -5.50 2.85
N LEU A 242 22.15 -4.41 3.62
CA LEU A 242 21.13 -3.34 3.59
C LEU A 242 21.18 -2.54 2.27
N GLN A 243 22.35 -2.44 1.66
CA GLN A 243 22.54 -1.86 0.34
C GLN A 243 22.25 -2.85 -0.81
N ALA A 244 22.35 -4.16 -0.58
CA ALA A 244 22.15 -5.23 -1.58
C ALA A 244 20.73 -5.78 -1.61
N THR A 245 19.98 -5.77 -0.50
CA THR A 245 18.49 -5.89 -0.48
C THR A 245 17.80 -4.76 -1.27
N THR A 246 18.60 -3.92 -1.89
CA THR A 246 18.31 -2.70 -2.60
C THR A 246 18.71 -2.81 -4.10
N ALA A 247 19.40 -3.90 -4.49
CA ALA A 247 19.82 -4.20 -5.87
C ALA A 247 19.38 -5.60 -6.35
N ALA A 248 19.28 -6.59 -5.45
CA ALA A 248 18.76 -7.90 -5.79
C ALA A 248 17.23 -7.91 -5.67
N GLY A 249 16.57 -7.39 -6.70
CA GLY A 249 15.28 -7.94 -7.11
C GLY A 249 15.52 -9.34 -7.67
N GLU A 250 15.95 -10.30 -6.84
CA GLU A 250 15.75 -11.71 -7.18
C GLU A 250 14.23 -11.88 -7.12
N GLN A 251 13.61 -11.64 -8.27
CA GLN A 251 12.20 -11.80 -8.49
C GLN A 251 11.94 -13.30 -8.35
N LEU A 252 11.72 -13.75 -7.12
CA LEU A 252 10.99 -14.96 -6.88
C LEU A 252 9.59 -14.69 -7.43
N VAL A 253 9.42 -14.96 -8.73
CA VAL A 253 8.10 -15.01 -9.37
C VAL A 253 7.37 -16.13 -8.66
N ALA A 254 6.60 -15.78 -7.64
CA ALA A 254 5.66 -16.68 -7.02
C ALA A 254 4.60 -17.00 -8.08
N SER A 255 4.82 -18.08 -8.83
CA SER A 255 3.79 -18.65 -9.69
C SER A 255 2.77 -19.32 -8.77
N TYR A 256 1.72 -18.58 -8.44
CA TYR A 256 0.58 -19.13 -7.72
C TYR A 256 -0.18 -20.03 -8.69
N LYS A 257 0.20 -21.30 -8.77
CA LYS A 257 -0.62 -22.31 -9.44
C LYS A 257 -1.77 -22.65 -8.48
N PRO A 258 -3.03 -22.24 -8.76
CA PRO A 258 -4.14 -22.70 -7.93
C PRO A 258 -4.17 -24.23 -8.02
N LEU A 259 -4.13 -24.91 -6.87
CA LEU A 259 -4.37 -26.34 -6.85
C LEU A 259 -5.74 -26.62 -7.48
N PRO A 260 -5.90 -27.72 -8.24
CA PRO A 260 -7.20 -28.11 -8.76
C PRO A 260 -8.19 -28.14 -7.59
N ALA A 261 -9.39 -27.60 -7.81
CA ALA A 261 -10.42 -27.52 -6.80
C ALA A 261 -10.77 -28.92 -6.30
N VAL A 262 -10.17 -29.33 -5.19
CA VAL A 262 -10.62 -30.50 -4.45
C VAL A 262 -11.97 -30.12 -3.88
N ARG A 263 -13.04 -30.67 -4.45
CA ARG A 263 -14.41 -30.50 -3.96
C ARG A 263 -14.43 -31.00 -2.51
N PRO A 264 -14.63 -30.13 -1.50
CA PRO A 264 -14.75 -30.62 -0.14
C PRO A 264 -16.12 -31.28 0.02
N GLU A 265 -16.12 -32.59 0.27
CA GLU A 265 -17.26 -33.25 0.89
C GLU A 265 -17.36 -32.77 2.34
N SER A 266 -18.44 -32.05 2.62
CA SER A 266 -18.95 -31.65 3.94
C SER A 266 -18.35 -30.41 4.64
N ALA A 267 -19.29 -29.49 4.90
CA ALA A 267 -19.48 -28.49 5.95
C ALA A 267 -18.30 -27.78 6.67
N GLU A 268 -18.49 -26.46 6.76
CA GLU A 268 -17.84 -25.47 7.65
C GLU A 268 -16.37 -25.08 7.36
N GLY A 269 -16.23 -23.89 6.76
CA GLY A 269 -15.00 -23.09 6.85
C GLY A 269 -13.95 -23.38 5.79
N THR A 270 -14.15 -22.88 4.57
CA THR A 270 -13.16 -22.98 3.49
C THR A 270 -11.96 -22.07 3.77
N ARG A 271 -10.91 -22.60 4.38
CA ARG A 271 -9.58 -21.99 4.37
C ARG A 271 -8.88 -22.39 3.08
N TYR A 272 -8.66 -21.44 2.17
CA TYR A 272 -7.76 -21.65 1.05
C TYR A 272 -6.33 -21.71 1.57
N ARG A 273 -5.67 -22.85 1.39
CA ARG A 273 -4.23 -23.02 1.68
C ARG A 273 -3.49 -22.78 0.37
N TYR A 274 -2.82 -21.63 0.26
CA TYR A 274 -1.88 -21.40 -0.83
C TYR A 274 -0.53 -21.95 -0.38
N VAL A 275 0.08 -22.83 -1.18
CA VAL A 275 1.47 -23.24 -1.01
C VAL A 275 2.26 -22.49 -2.07
N ALA A 276 3.11 -21.57 -1.65
CA ALA A 276 4.07 -20.95 -2.55
C ALA A 276 5.18 -21.97 -2.86
N SER A 277 5.41 -22.26 -4.14
CA SER A 277 6.59 -23.00 -4.60
C SER A 277 7.51 -22.02 -5.31
N TYR A 278 8.78 -22.00 -4.90
CA TYR A 278 9.81 -21.17 -5.50
C TYR A 278 10.70 -22.04 -6.37
N THR A 279 10.81 -21.69 -7.65
CA THR A 279 11.77 -22.33 -8.57
C THR A 279 12.92 -21.36 -8.78
N LYS A 280 14.14 -21.81 -8.48
CA LYS A 280 15.35 -21.04 -8.76
C LYS A 280 15.53 -21.00 -10.29
N LEU A 281 15.51 -19.80 -10.88
CA LEU A 281 15.85 -19.62 -12.28
C LEU A 281 17.36 -19.85 -12.45
N LYS A 282 17.73 -20.60 -13.50
CA LYS A 282 19.12 -20.90 -13.86
C LYS A 282 19.67 -19.81 -14.77
#